data_AF-A0A7H5AE79-F1
#
_entry.id   AF-A0A7H5AE79-F1
#
_cell.length_a   1.000
_cell.length_b   1.000
_cell.length_c   1.000
_cell.angle_alpha   90.00
_cell.angle_beta   90.00
_cell.angle_gamma   90.00
#
_symmetry.space_group_name_H-M   'P 1'
#
loop_
_entity.id
_entity.type
_entity.pdbx_description
1 polymer ?
#
loop_
_entity_poly.entity_id
_entity_poly.type
_entity_poly.pdbx_seq_one_letter_code
_entity_poly.pdbx_strand_id
1 'polypeptide(L)' 'MTMFTQRENRILDQARDIISRYYQRGVQLCSPDDVRRCVMVELAPLEHEEFGIILLDNQNQLLHREILFRGR' A
#
# COMPACT_ATOMS: atom_id res chain seq x y z
N MET A 1 -8.78 -20.21 2.58
CA MET A 1 -8.45 -19.01 3.37
C MET A 1 -7.74 -19.45 4.63
N THR A 2 -6.46 -19.11 4.78
CA THR A 2 -5.72 -19.37 6.02
C THR A 2 -6.27 -18.43 7.08
N MET A 3 -6.90 -18.95 8.13
CA MET A 3 -7.33 -18.11 9.25
C MET A 3 -6.13 -17.84 10.15
N PHE A 4 -5.67 -16.59 10.15
CA PHE A 4 -4.69 -16.10 11.10
C PHE A 4 -5.30 -16.03 12.50
N THR A 5 -4.50 -16.39 13.51
CA THR A 5 -4.83 -16.20 14.91
C THR A 5 -4.97 -14.71 15.24
N GLN A 6 -5.65 -14.40 16.35
CA GLN A 6 -5.79 -13.01 16.82
C GLN A 6 -4.44 -12.32 17.05
N ARG A 7 -3.40 -13.08 17.42
CA ARG A 7 -2.04 -12.55 17.58
C ARG A 7 -1.39 -12.20 16.24
N GLU A 8 -1.52 -13.06 15.25
CA GLU A 8 -1.00 -12.83 13.90
C GLU A 8 -1.67 -11.63 13.23
N ASN A 9 -2.99 -11.49 13.37
CA ASN A 9 -3.71 -10.31 12.87
C ASN A 9 -3.18 -9.01 13.49
N ARG A 10 -2.92 -8.99 14.81
CA ARG A 10 -2.31 -7.82 15.46
C ARG A 10 -0.91 -7.50 14.93
N ILE A 11 -0.10 -8.52 14.63
CA ILE A 11 1.24 -8.32 14.04
C ILE A 11 1.11 -7.73 12.63
N LEU A 12 0.16 -8.23 11.83
CA LEU A 12 -0.10 -7.71 10.48
C LEU A 12 -0.60 -6.27 10.52
N ASP A 13 -1.51 -5.93 11.44
CA ASP A 13 -1.97 -4.56 11.63
C ASP A 13 -0.83 -3.62 12.03
N GLN A 14 0.03 -4.06 12.96
CA GLN A 14 1.22 -3.29 13.36
C GLN A 14 2.21 -3.10 12.21
N ALA A 15 2.45 -4.14 11.42
CA ALA A 15 3.30 -4.07 10.24
C ALA A 15 2.71 -3.07 9.22
N ARG A 16 1.39 -3.09 9.02
CA ARG A 16 0.70 -2.12 8.15
C ARG A 16 0.88 -0.69 8.63
N ASP A 17 0.74 -0.45 9.93
CA ASP A 17 0.98 0.87 10.52
C ASP A 17 2.41 1.36 10.31
N ILE A 18 3.41 0.51 10.53
CA ILE A 18 4.83 0.86 10.33
C ILE A 18 5.12 1.14 8.86
N ILE A 19 4.62 0.29 7.97
CA ILE A 19 4.90 0.38 6.54
C ILE A 19 4.16 1.56 5.91
N SER A 20 2.91 1.84 6.33
CA SER A 20 2.18 3.03 5.87
C SER A 20 2.89 4.33 6.24
N ARG A 21 3.62 4.37 7.38
CA ARG A 21 4.48 5.50 7.77
C ARG A 21 5.74 5.60 6.92
N TYR A 22 6.26 4.46 6.47
CA TYR A 22 7.45 4.42 5.61
C TYR A 22 7.12 4.89 4.20
N TYR A 23 5.94 4.54 3.67
CA TYR A 23 5.46 4.93 2.33
C TYR A 23 4.59 6.20 2.34
N GLN A 24 4.89 7.16 3.22
CA GLN A 24 4.29 8.49 3.15
C GLN A 24 4.99 9.36 2.11
N ARG A 25 4.46 10.58 1.91
CA ARG A 25 5.01 11.58 0.97
C ARG A 25 6.54 11.62 1.00
N GLY A 26 7.17 11.62 -0.17
CA GLY A 26 8.62 11.74 -0.30
C GLY A 26 9.38 10.44 -0.57
N VAL A 27 8.72 9.27 -0.53
CA VAL A 27 9.39 8.02 -0.94
C VAL A 27 9.60 8.00 -2.45
N GLN A 28 10.83 7.75 -2.87
CA GLN A 28 11.19 7.61 -4.27
C GLN A 28 10.77 6.23 -4.81
N LEU A 29 9.99 6.22 -5.88
CA LEU A 29 9.53 5.01 -6.57
C LEU A 29 10.20 4.94 -7.95
N CYS A 30 11.33 4.22 -8.03
CA CYS A 30 12.17 4.19 -9.23
C CYS A 30 11.94 2.94 -10.10
N SER A 31 11.11 2.01 -9.64
CA SER A 31 10.83 0.76 -10.34
C SER A 31 9.41 0.24 -10.07
N PRO A 32 8.87 -0.64 -10.92
CA PRO A 32 7.60 -1.31 -10.66
C PRO A 32 7.58 -2.10 -9.35
N ASP A 33 8.71 -2.67 -8.94
CA ASP A 33 8.84 -3.37 -7.65
C ASP A 33 8.74 -2.42 -6.46
N ASP A 34 9.25 -1.19 -6.56
CA ASP A 34 9.08 -0.16 -5.52
C ASP A 34 7.60 0.21 -5.38
N VAL A 35 6.91 0.41 -6.51
CA VAL A 35 5.47 0.70 -6.55
C VAL A 35 4.68 -0.45 -5.92
N ARG A 36 4.99 -1.70 -6.30
CA ARG A 36 4.35 -2.89 -5.74
C ARG A 36 4.53 -2.96 -4.23
N ARG A 37 5.76 -2.74 -3.72
CA ARG A 37 6.03 -2.80 -2.28
C ARG A 37 5.31 -1.68 -1.53
N CYS A 38 5.23 -0.49 -2.12
CA CYS A 38 4.51 0.66 -1.57
C CYS A 38 3.02 0.37 -1.37
N VAL A 39 2.35 -0.20 -2.38
CA VAL A 39 0.89 -0.43 -2.33
C VAL A 39 0.49 -1.78 -1.75
N MET A 40 1.38 -2.78 -1.76
CA MET A 40 1.06 -4.15 -1.34
C MET A 40 0.47 -4.19 0.07
N VAL A 41 1.01 -3.41 1.00
CA VAL A 41 0.58 -3.48 2.40
C VAL A 41 -0.80 -2.86 2.64
N GLU A 42 -1.18 -1.91 1.80
CA GLU A 42 -2.49 -1.27 1.84
C GLU A 42 -3.55 -2.09 1.07
N LEU A 43 -3.15 -2.69 -0.06
CA LEU A 43 -4.06 -3.42 -0.96
C LEU A 43 -4.22 -4.91 -0.61
N ALA A 44 -3.18 -5.57 -0.10
CA ALA A 44 -3.24 -6.99 0.25
C ALA A 44 -4.37 -7.40 1.21
N PRO A 45 -4.78 -6.58 2.21
CA PRO A 45 -5.88 -6.94 3.09
C PRO A 45 -7.27 -6.64 2.49
N LEU A 46 -7.35 -5.98 1.34
CA LEU A 46 -8.65 -5.65 0.73
C LEU A 46 -9.24 -6.90 0.08
N GLU A 47 -10.51 -7.16 0.37
CA GLU A 47 -11.26 -8.28 -0.24
C GLU A 47 -11.84 -7.92 -1.61
N HIS A 48 -11.60 -6.69 -2.08
CA HIS A 48 -12.10 -6.12 -3.33
C HIS A 48 -10.95 -5.56 -4.17
N GLU A 49 -11.17 -5.48 -5.48
CA GLU A 49 -10.21 -4.84 -6.39
C GLU A 49 -10.24 -3.30 -6.23
N GLU A 50 -9.08 -2.65 -6.24
CA GLU A 50 -9.00 -1.18 -6.37
C GLU A 50 -8.25 -0.80 -7.63
N PHE A 51 -8.82 0.13 -8.39
CA PHE A 51 -8.14 0.81 -9.48
C PHE A 51 -7.85 2.25 -9.06
N GLY A 52 -6.62 2.69 -9.24
CA GLY A 52 -6.17 4.00 -8.80
C GLY A 52 -4.91 4.46 -9.49
N ILE A 53 -4.47 5.65 -9.10
CA ILE A 53 -3.27 6.29 -9.61
C ILE A 53 -2.34 6.68 -8.45
N ILE A 54 -1.05 6.73 -8.76
CA ILE A 54 -0.02 7.26 -7.90
C ILE A 54 0.53 8.51 -8.58
N LEU A 55 0.45 9.63 -7.87
CA LEU A 55 0.97 10.92 -8.30
C LEU A 55 2.37 11.09 -7.73
N LEU A 56 3.34 11.36 -8.60
CA LEU A 56 4.74 11.56 -8.25
C LEU A 56 5.17 13.00 -8.54
N ASP A 57 6.18 13.47 -7.83
CA ASP A 57 6.89 14.69 -8.19
C ASP A 57 7.91 14.45 -9.31
N ASN A 58 8.62 15.51 -9.73
CA ASN A 58 9.65 15.45 -10.78
C ASN A 58 10.90 14.65 -10.40
N GLN A 59 11.00 14.14 -9.17
CA GLN A 59 12.06 13.29 -8.66
C GLN A 59 11.58 11.85 -8.42
N ASN A 60 10.39 11.49 -8.92
CA ASN A 60 9.70 10.22 -8.70
C ASN A 60 9.30 9.97 -7.23
N GLN A 61 9.14 11.02 -6.42
CA GLN A 61 8.70 10.87 -5.04
C GLN A 61 7.18 10.86 -4.94
N LEU A 62 6.65 9.98 -4.10
CA LEU A 62 5.21 9.87 -3.84
C LEU A 62 4.65 11.20 -3.32
N LEU A 63 3.69 11.78 -4.04
CA LEU A 63 2.93 12.96 -3.61
C LEU A 63 1.56 12.57 -3.04
N HIS A 64 0.87 11.68 -3.74
CA HIS A 64 -0.48 11.27 -3.42
C HIS A 64 -0.84 9.95 -4.12
N ARG A 65 -1.77 9.21 -3.52
CA ARG A 65 -2.43 8.06 -4.13
C ARG A 65 -3.92 8.34 -4.16
N GLU A 66 -4.54 8.15 -5.31
CA GLU A 66 -5.97 8.36 -5.49
C GLU A 66 -6.61 7.07 -6.00
N ILE A 67 -7.67 6.62 -5.31
CA ILE A 67 -8.48 5.48 -5.73
C ILE A 67 -9.59 6.02 -6.64
N LEU A 68 -9.63 5.55 -7.87
CA LEU A 68 -10.60 5.99 -8.86
C LEU A 68 -11.83 5.06 -8.91
N PHE A 69 -11.63 3.77 -8.66
CA PHE A 69 -12.69 2.77 -8.69
C PHE A 69 -12.41 1.64 -7.69
N ARG A 70 -13.49 1.08 -7.15
CA ARG A 70 -13.48 -0.16 -6.37
C ARG A 70 -14.35 -1.20 -7.07
N GLY A 71 -13.75 -2.34 -7.35
CA GLY A 71 -14.41 -3.52 -7.88
C GLY A 71 -15.12 -4.31 -6.80
N ARG A 72 -15.55 -5.51 -7.19
CA ARG A 72 -16.08 -6.50 -6.26
C ARG A 72 -14.96 -7.32 -5.64
#